data_AF-A0AAN8S6C3-F1
#
_entry.id   AF-A0AAN8S6C3-F1
#
_cell.length_a   1.000
_cell.length_b   1.000
_cell.length_c   1.000
_cell.angle_alpha   90.00
_cell.angle_beta   90.00
_cell.angle_gamma   90.00
#
_symmetry.space_group_name_H-M   'P 1'
#
loop_
_entity.id
_entity.type
_entity.pdbx_description
1 polymer ?
#
loop_
_entity_poly.entity_id
_entity_poly.type
_entity_poly.pdbx_seq_one_letter_code
_entity_poly.pdbx_strand_id
1 'polypeptide(L)'
;MSLMSEMSKDNYIHRNYVHPGDLFERKVKKSNLNIYLSYADTLSKCGKVLEALELYDHCCGVGDVSPDKLKHVTYGLMESVMTAFGSHPPKNYVGVFVCGICENVLRHPTTTHCGHTFCRRCLVKDMSRTCRKCGSKINSSLETNVLVKRLVEKFWSGEVIAAEIRDEGNDHLQRNQLEDAVAKYNEALGIGESMFYEC
;
A
#
# COMPACT_ATOMS: atom_id res chain seq x y z
N MET A 1 -24.63 -18.02 -46.02
CA MET A 1 -23.82 -16.97 -45.36
C MET A 1 -24.78 -16.03 -44.68
N SER A 2 -24.52 -15.72 -43.39
CA SER A 2 -25.29 -14.84 -42.48
C SER A 2 -26.02 -15.58 -41.35
N LEU A 3 -25.78 -15.09 -40.13
CA LEU A 3 -26.50 -15.27 -38.85
C LEU A 3 -26.22 -16.50 -37.96
N MET A 4 -24.96 -16.90 -37.77
CA MET A 4 -24.58 -17.75 -36.61
C MET A 4 -23.19 -17.40 -36.03
N SER A 5 -22.96 -16.14 -35.63
CA SER A 5 -21.72 -15.78 -34.91
C SER A 5 -21.88 -14.77 -33.76
N GLU A 6 -23.10 -14.57 -33.23
CA GLU A 6 -23.33 -13.61 -32.13
C GLU A 6 -24.11 -14.16 -30.93
N MET A 7 -24.25 -15.49 -30.80
CA MET A 7 -25.05 -16.08 -29.69
C MET A 7 -24.24 -16.94 -28.70
N SER A 8 -22.91 -16.86 -28.66
CA SER A 8 -22.08 -17.75 -27.82
C SER A 8 -21.30 -17.07 -26.69
N LYS A 9 -21.39 -15.75 -26.49
CA LYS A 9 -20.68 -15.08 -25.37
C LYS A 9 -21.59 -14.67 -24.20
N ASP A 10 -22.85 -14.36 -24.44
CA ASP A 10 -23.71 -13.79 -23.37
C ASP A 10 -24.53 -14.84 -22.59
N ASN A 11 -24.73 -16.03 -23.15
CA ASN A 11 -25.63 -17.04 -22.54
C ASN A 11 -24.95 -18.07 -21.62
N TYR A 12 -23.62 -18.13 -21.58
CA TYR A 12 -22.91 -18.97 -20.60
C TYR A 12 -22.66 -18.22 -19.27
N ILE A 13 -22.64 -16.89 -19.32
CA ILE A 13 -22.31 -16.04 -18.17
C ILE A 13 -23.54 -15.79 -17.28
N HIS A 14 -24.77 -15.91 -17.81
CA HIS A 14 -25.97 -15.49 -17.09
C HIS A 14 -26.74 -16.59 -16.33
N ARG A 15 -26.44 -17.88 -16.57
CA ARG A 15 -27.22 -18.99 -15.96
C ARG A 15 -26.73 -19.50 -14.61
N ASN A 16 -25.56 -19.04 -14.16
CA ASN A 16 -24.97 -19.42 -12.87
C ASN A 16 -24.64 -18.20 -12.00
N TYR A 17 -25.33 -17.07 -12.18
CA TYR A 17 -25.30 -15.98 -11.19
C TYR A 17 -26.04 -16.44 -9.94
N VAL A 18 -25.32 -17.17 -9.08
CA VAL A 18 -25.58 -17.22 -7.66
C VAL A 18 -25.37 -15.78 -7.17
N HIS A 19 -26.39 -15.17 -6.55
CA HIS A 19 -26.24 -13.82 -6.03
C HIS A 19 -25.03 -13.79 -5.07
N PRO A 20 -24.24 -12.71 -5.02
CA PRO A 20 -23.11 -12.62 -4.10
C PRO A 20 -23.50 -12.97 -2.66
N GLY A 21 -24.72 -12.60 -2.22
CA GLY A 21 -25.28 -12.96 -0.92
C GLY A 21 -25.49 -14.47 -0.69
N ASP A 22 -25.82 -15.24 -1.73
CA ASP A 22 -26.13 -16.68 -1.62
C ASP A 22 -24.85 -17.54 -1.47
N LEU A 23 -23.69 -17.02 -1.88
CA LEU A 23 -22.38 -17.65 -1.64
C LEU A 23 -21.85 -17.34 -0.23
N PHE A 24 -22.21 -16.19 0.35
CA PHE A 24 -21.89 -15.85 1.74
C PHE A 24 -22.61 -16.76 2.75
N GLU A 25 -23.77 -17.34 2.40
CA GLU A 25 -24.48 -18.27 3.29
C GLU A 25 -23.80 -19.64 3.42
N ARG A 26 -22.95 -20.03 2.46
CA ARG A 26 -22.14 -21.26 2.56
C ARG A 26 -20.79 -20.92 3.19
N LYS A 27 -20.59 -21.38 4.44
CA LYS A 27 -19.31 -21.23 5.15
C LYS A 27 -18.14 -21.76 4.31
N VAL A 28 -17.12 -20.93 4.10
CA VAL A 28 -15.83 -21.31 3.53
C VAL A 28 -15.25 -22.44 4.40
N LYS A 29 -14.80 -23.53 3.76
CA LYS A 29 -14.19 -24.70 4.38
C LYS A 29 -12.90 -25.04 3.64
N LYS A 30 -11.97 -25.74 4.29
CA LYS A 30 -10.74 -26.22 3.64
C LYS A 30 -11.03 -27.05 2.37
N SER A 31 -12.13 -27.81 2.35
CA SER A 31 -12.52 -28.65 1.22
C SER A 31 -12.95 -27.88 -0.03
N ASN A 32 -13.37 -26.62 0.10
CA ASN A 32 -13.86 -25.80 -1.01
C ASN A 32 -13.07 -24.48 -1.17
N LEU A 33 -11.98 -24.30 -0.44
CA LEU A 33 -11.15 -23.08 -0.42
C LEU A 33 -10.74 -22.62 -1.83
N ASN A 34 -10.31 -23.55 -2.69
CA ASN A 34 -9.88 -23.23 -4.06
C ASN A 34 -11.01 -22.65 -4.94
N ILE A 35 -12.26 -23.03 -4.68
CA ILE A 35 -13.42 -22.52 -5.43
C ILE A 35 -13.65 -21.06 -5.07
N TYR A 36 -13.63 -20.75 -3.77
CA TYR A 36 -13.79 -19.38 -3.28
C TYR A 36 -12.63 -18.46 -3.68
N LEU A 37 -11.39 -18.97 -3.67
CA LEU A 37 -10.24 -18.21 -4.20
C LEU A 37 -10.40 -17.90 -5.70
N SER A 38 -10.88 -18.87 -6.48
CA SER A 38 -11.13 -18.66 -7.91
C SER A 38 -12.30 -17.71 -8.17
N TYR A 39 -13.30 -17.71 -7.28
CA TYR A 39 -14.40 -16.74 -7.30
C TYR A 39 -13.90 -15.32 -6.96
N ALA A 40 -13.07 -15.17 -5.94
CA ALA A 40 -12.44 -13.90 -5.57
C ALA A 40 -11.54 -13.34 -6.71
N ASP A 41 -10.78 -14.21 -7.39
CA ASP A 41 -10.01 -13.86 -8.59
C ASP A 41 -10.93 -13.29 -9.69
N THR A 42 -12.12 -13.87 -9.84
CA THR A 42 -13.09 -13.47 -10.87
C THR A 42 -13.74 -12.13 -10.53
N LEU A 43 -14.13 -11.93 -9.26
CA LEU A 43 -14.62 -10.64 -8.76
C LEU A 43 -13.60 -9.52 -8.98
N SER A 44 -12.32 -9.78 -8.68
CA SER A 44 -11.23 -8.82 -8.90
C SER A 44 -11.13 -8.41 -10.37
N LYS A 45 -11.18 -9.38 -11.29
CA LYS A 45 -11.13 -9.13 -12.75
C LYS A 45 -12.34 -8.39 -13.29
N CYS A 46 -13.48 -8.47 -12.60
CA CYS A 46 -14.68 -7.71 -12.92
C CYS A 46 -14.70 -6.31 -12.30
N GLY A 47 -13.61 -5.87 -11.65
CA GLY A 47 -13.53 -4.57 -10.98
C GLY A 47 -14.24 -4.52 -9.61
N LYS A 48 -14.78 -5.64 -9.14
CA LYS A 48 -15.42 -5.79 -7.82
C LYS A 48 -14.38 -6.08 -6.74
N VAL A 49 -13.44 -5.16 -6.58
CA VAL A 49 -12.24 -5.37 -5.75
C VAL A 49 -12.58 -5.49 -4.27
N LEU A 50 -13.56 -4.73 -3.78
CA LEU A 50 -13.95 -4.77 -2.37
C LEU A 50 -14.58 -6.11 -1.99
N GLU A 51 -15.50 -6.60 -2.81
CA GLU A 51 -16.13 -7.91 -2.63
C GLU A 51 -15.11 -9.05 -2.77
N ALA A 52 -14.13 -8.89 -3.67
CA ALA A 52 -13.02 -9.83 -3.76
C ALA A 52 -12.16 -9.85 -2.49
N LEU A 53 -11.80 -8.68 -1.94
CA LEU A 53 -10.99 -8.56 -0.72
C LEU A 53 -11.67 -9.21 0.49
N GLU A 54 -12.97 -8.96 0.68
CA GLU A 54 -13.75 -9.61 1.74
C GLU A 54 -13.68 -11.13 1.61
N LEU A 55 -13.76 -11.66 0.39
CA LEU A 55 -13.71 -13.09 0.17
C LEU A 55 -12.32 -13.69 0.38
N TYR A 56 -11.25 -13.00 -0.01
CA TYR A 56 -9.88 -13.42 0.31
C TYR A 56 -9.65 -13.44 1.81
N ASP A 57 -10.16 -12.45 2.56
CA ASP A 57 -10.06 -12.41 4.03
C ASP A 57 -10.71 -13.65 4.68
N HIS A 58 -11.92 -13.99 4.24
CA HIS A 58 -12.60 -15.22 4.68
C HIS A 58 -11.80 -16.48 4.34
N CYS A 59 -11.15 -16.53 3.17
CA CYS A 59 -10.31 -17.65 2.77
C CYS A 59 -9.05 -17.76 3.66
N CYS A 60 -8.39 -16.64 3.94
CA CYS A 60 -7.23 -16.56 4.82
C CYS A 60 -7.55 -17.02 6.25
N GLY A 61 -8.76 -16.75 6.75
CA GLY A 61 -9.21 -17.23 8.05
C GLY A 61 -9.42 -18.76 8.15
N VAL A 62 -9.57 -19.45 7.01
CA VAL A 62 -9.88 -20.90 6.96
C VAL A 62 -8.67 -21.74 6.57
N GLY A 63 -7.75 -21.21 5.77
CA GLY A 63 -6.55 -21.92 5.37
C GLY A 63 -5.49 -21.00 4.76
N ASP A 64 -4.32 -21.57 4.51
CA ASP A 64 -3.19 -20.82 3.98
C ASP A 64 -3.44 -20.43 2.52
N VAL A 65 -3.46 -19.12 2.27
CA VAL A 65 -3.56 -18.54 0.94
C VAL A 65 -2.16 -18.10 0.51
N SER A 66 -1.61 -18.71 -0.53
CA SER A 66 -0.28 -18.33 -1.01
C SER A 66 -0.31 -16.92 -1.63
N PRO A 67 0.78 -16.13 -1.54
CA PRO A 67 0.85 -14.80 -2.12
C PRO A 67 0.52 -14.76 -3.62
N ASP A 68 0.84 -15.83 -4.37
CA ASP A 68 0.52 -15.94 -5.80
C ASP A 68 -0.99 -15.88 -6.12
N LYS A 69 -1.84 -16.24 -5.14
CA LYS A 69 -3.30 -16.17 -5.26
C LYS A 69 -3.84 -14.76 -5.06
N LEU A 70 -3.05 -13.83 -4.52
CA LEU A 70 -3.44 -12.44 -4.26
C LEU A 70 -3.11 -11.50 -5.43
N LYS A 71 -2.47 -11.99 -6.50
CA LYS A 71 -2.03 -11.15 -7.61
C LYS A 71 -3.18 -10.42 -8.32
N HIS A 72 -4.34 -11.07 -8.49
CA HIS A 72 -5.44 -10.48 -9.23
C HIS A 72 -6.14 -9.38 -8.44
N VAL A 73 -6.36 -9.59 -7.13
CA VAL A 73 -6.90 -8.53 -6.27
C VAL A 73 -5.92 -7.39 -6.08
N THR A 74 -4.61 -7.69 -6.01
CA THR A 74 -3.56 -6.65 -5.96
C THR A 74 -3.57 -5.81 -7.23
N TYR A 75 -3.64 -6.44 -8.40
CA TYR A 75 -3.72 -5.74 -9.68
C TYR A 75 -5.00 -4.92 -9.81
N GLY A 76 -6.17 -5.52 -9.52
CA GLY A 76 -7.46 -4.82 -9.59
C GLY A 76 -7.53 -3.64 -8.62
N LEU A 77 -6.94 -3.78 -7.41
CA LEU A 77 -6.81 -2.68 -6.47
C LEU A 77 -5.90 -1.58 -7.03
N MET A 78 -4.74 -1.93 -7.57
CA MET A 78 -3.82 -0.96 -8.20
C MET A 78 -4.50 -0.21 -9.35
N GLU A 79 -5.23 -0.91 -10.21
CA GLU A 79 -5.97 -0.32 -11.32
C GLU A 79 -7.06 0.62 -10.81
N SER A 80 -7.86 0.19 -9.83
CA SER A 80 -8.91 1.02 -9.20
C SER A 80 -8.33 2.29 -8.57
N VAL A 81 -7.21 2.16 -7.87
CA VAL A 81 -6.45 3.26 -7.26
C VAL A 81 -5.91 4.20 -8.34
N MET A 82 -5.31 3.69 -9.41
CA MET A 82 -4.77 4.50 -10.50
C MET A 82 -5.87 5.25 -11.27
N THR A 83 -7.00 4.60 -11.53
CA THR A 83 -8.16 5.23 -12.17
C THR A 83 -8.77 6.32 -11.27
N ALA A 84 -8.83 6.08 -9.95
CA ALA A 84 -9.38 7.05 -9.00
C ALA A 84 -8.47 8.26 -8.74
N PHE A 85 -7.15 8.08 -8.79
CA PHE A 85 -6.17 9.11 -8.42
C PHE A 85 -5.53 9.86 -9.60
N GLY A 86 -5.76 9.45 -10.85
CA GLY A 86 -5.09 10.07 -11.99
C GLY A 86 -3.55 10.02 -11.83
N SER A 87 -2.83 11.03 -12.32
CA SER A 87 -1.37 11.12 -12.19
C SER A 87 -0.89 11.52 -10.79
N HIS A 88 -1.76 12.06 -9.92
CA HIS A 88 -1.38 12.60 -8.60
C HIS A 88 -2.43 12.25 -7.52
N PRO A 89 -2.06 11.52 -6.46
CA PRO A 89 -2.98 11.25 -5.36
C PRO A 89 -3.45 12.56 -4.69
N PRO A 90 -4.73 12.69 -4.32
CA PRO A 90 -5.25 13.84 -3.60
C PRO A 90 -4.45 14.04 -2.32
N LYS A 91 -4.12 15.30 -2.01
CA LYS A 91 -3.32 15.71 -0.83
C LYS A 91 -3.86 15.19 0.51
N ASN A 92 -5.08 14.68 0.57
CA ASN A 92 -5.71 14.12 1.77
C ASN A 92 -5.33 12.66 2.08
N TYR A 93 -4.65 11.93 1.17
CA TYR A 93 -4.21 10.54 1.41
C TYR A 93 -2.83 10.41 2.07
N VAL A 94 -2.24 11.54 2.46
CA VAL A 94 -0.93 11.64 3.11
C VAL A 94 -0.82 10.73 4.35
N GLY A 95 -1.92 10.43 5.04
CA GLY A 95 -1.92 9.62 6.27
C GLY A 95 -1.40 8.18 6.14
N VAL A 96 -1.47 7.56 4.95
CA VAL A 96 -0.97 6.18 4.74
C VAL A 96 0.55 6.16 4.51
N PHE A 97 1.10 7.23 3.92
CA PHE A 97 2.51 7.37 3.61
C PHE A 97 3.29 8.22 4.63
N VAL A 98 2.67 8.53 5.77
CA VAL A 98 3.28 9.22 6.90
C VAL A 98 3.63 8.24 8.02
N CYS A 99 4.83 8.42 8.57
CA CYS A 99 5.31 7.66 9.71
C CYS A 99 4.56 8.04 10.98
N GLY A 100 3.95 7.08 11.67
CA GLY A 100 3.31 7.31 12.98
C GLY A 100 4.25 7.57 14.16
N ILE A 101 5.53 7.86 13.92
CA ILE A 101 6.52 8.21 14.96
C ILE A 101 7.06 9.61 14.71
N CYS A 102 7.58 9.89 13.52
CA CYS A 102 8.13 11.21 13.18
C CYS A 102 7.15 12.11 12.43
N GLU A 103 5.95 11.63 12.12
CA GLU A 103 4.86 12.39 11.46
C GLU A 103 5.25 13.01 10.10
N ASN A 104 6.35 12.51 9.51
CA ASN A 104 6.84 12.90 8.19
C ASN A 104 6.58 11.77 7.19
N VAL A 105 6.70 12.09 5.89
CA VAL A 105 6.70 11.12 4.80
C VAL A 105 7.69 9.97 5.10
N LEU A 106 7.27 8.75 4.83
CA LEU A 106 8.02 7.53 5.14
C LEU A 106 9.36 7.47 4.40
N ARG A 107 10.47 7.35 5.14
CA ARG A 107 11.82 7.15 4.59
C ARG A 107 12.36 5.80 5.00
N HIS A 108 12.86 5.03 4.03
CA HIS A 108 13.20 3.62 4.21
C HIS A 108 12.07 2.88 4.95
N PRO A 109 10.84 2.86 4.39
CA PRO A 109 9.66 2.34 5.07
C PRO A 109 9.84 0.88 5.46
N THR A 110 9.51 0.53 6.71
CA THR A 110 9.47 -0.84 7.21
C THR A 110 8.04 -1.14 7.64
N THR A 111 7.44 -2.15 7.01
CA THR A 111 6.11 -2.65 7.35
C THR A 111 6.25 -3.73 8.41
N THR A 112 5.65 -3.49 9.56
CA THR A 112 5.62 -4.44 10.68
C THR A 112 4.62 -5.58 10.39
N HIS A 113 4.70 -6.69 11.12
CA HIS A 113 3.77 -7.81 10.94
C HIS A 113 2.30 -7.47 11.23
N CYS A 114 2.04 -6.38 11.95
CA CYS A 114 0.68 -5.86 12.15
C CYS A 114 0.17 -5.02 10.97
N GLY A 115 0.94 -4.91 9.87
CA GLY A 115 0.58 -4.17 8.65
C GLY A 115 0.90 -2.67 8.68
N HIS A 116 1.25 -2.11 9.84
CA HIS A 116 1.61 -0.69 9.94
C HIS A 116 3.05 -0.43 9.48
N THR A 117 3.24 0.68 8.79
CA THR A 117 4.53 1.07 8.19
C THR A 117 5.12 2.31 8.86
N PHE A 118 6.43 2.27 9.12
CA PHE A 118 7.18 3.34 9.79
C PHE A 118 8.54 3.54 9.10
N CYS A 119 9.23 4.66 9.36
CA CYS A 119 10.62 4.82 8.92
C CYS A 119 11.51 3.81 9.67
N ARG A 120 12.41 3.11 8.97
CA ARG A 120 13.38 2.19 9.59
C ARG A 120 14.15 2.85 10.73
N ARG A 121 14.63 4.08 10.52
CA ARG A 121 15.37 4.85 11.55
C ARG A 121 14.54 5.12 12.80
N CYS A 122 13.23 5.35 12.64
CA CYS A 122 12.32 5.57 13.76
C CYS A 122 12.14 4.28 14.58
N LEU A 123 11.95 3.13 13.91
CA LEU A 123 11.84 1.84 14.59
C LEU A 123 13.14 1.41 15.29
N VAL A 124 14.31 1.76 14.74
CA VAL A 124 15.60 1.48 15.37
C VAL A 124 15.79 2.32 16.64
N LYS A 125 15.36 3.58 16.62
CA LYS A 125 15.46 4.50 17.78
C LYS A 125 14.37 4.27 18.83
N ASP A 126 13.23 3.69 18.45
CA ASP A 126 12.13 3.41 19.38
C ASP A 126 12.42 2.19 20.26
N MET A 127 12.66 2.44 21.55
CA MET A 127 12.93 1.40 22.54
C MET A 127 11.67 0.64 22.98
N SER A 128 10.46 1.14 22.65
CA SER A 128 9.21 0.49 23.04
C SER A 128 9.05 -0.90 22.43
N ARG A 129 9.63 -1.14 21.24
CA ARG A 129 9.44 -2.35 20.43
C ARG A 129 7.97 -2.72 20.26
N THR A 130 7.09 -1.72 20.22
CA THR A 130 5.65 -1.87 20.02
C THR A 130 5.16 -0.93 18.96
N CYS A 131 4.15 -1.34 18.20
CA CYS A 131 3.52 -0.53 17.19
C CYS A 131 2.80 0.64 17.84
N ARG A 132 3.21 1.87 17.51
CA ARG A 132 2.57 3.10 18.03
C ARG A 132 1.12 3.28 17.58
N LYS A 133 0.66 2.53 16.58
CA LYS A 133 -0.72 2.57 16.07
C LYS A 133 -1.66 1.57 16.75
N CYS A 134 -1.19 0.35 17.05
CA CYS A 134 -2.06 -0.73 17.56
C CYS A 134 -1.51 -1.50 18.78
N GLY A 135 -0.31 -1.16 19.27
CA GLY A 135 0.31 -1.80 20.45
C GLY A 135 0.95 -3.17 20.20
N SER A 136 0.81 -3.76 19.02
CA SER A 136 1.45 -5.06 18.69
C SER A 136 2.96 -5.00 18.84
N LYS A 137 3.59 -6.06 19.37
CA LYS A 137 5.06 -6.14 19.47
C LYS A 137 5.68 -6.02 18.08
N ILE A 138 6.89 -5.48 17.96
CA ILE A 138 7.62 -5.40 16.69
C ILE A 138 8.80 -6.38 16.77
N ASN A 139 8.98 -7.17 15.71
CA ASN A 139 10.10 -8.10 15.61
C ASN A 139 11.42 -7.34 15.34
N SER A 140 12.55 -8.04 15.47
CA SER A 140 13.87 -7.45 15.30
C SER A 140 14.28 -7.26 13.84
N SER A 141 13.67 -7.99 12.88
CA SER A 141 13.98 -7.81 11.46
C SER A 141 13.26 -6.58 10.90
N LEU A 142 14.03 -5.56 10.55
CA LEU A 142 13.54 -4.28 10.03
C LEU A 142 13.99 -4.11 8.57
N GLU A 143 13.28 -4.79 7.68
CA GLU A 143 13.51 -4.71 6.23
C GLU A 143 12.75 -3.54 5.60
N THR A 144 13.27 -3.04 4.48
CA THR A 144 12.60 -1.96 3.75
C THR A 144 11.54 -2.54 2.82
N ASN A 145 10.31 -2.06 2.94
CA ASN A 145 9.25 -2.32 1.98
C ASN A 145 9.54 -1.53 0.69
N VAL A 146 10.10 -2.24 -0.30
CA VAL A 146 10.51 -1.65 -1.59
C VAL A 146 9.33 -1.07 -2.37
N LEU A 147 8.13 -1.65 -2.23
CA LEU A 147 6.93 -1.13 -2.90
C LEU A 147 6.52 0.23 -2.35
N VAL A 148 6.42 0.34 -1.02
CA VAL A 148 6.09 1.62 -0.37
C VAL A 148 7.17 2.65 -0.66
N LYS A 149 8.46 2.26 -0.63
CA LYS A 149 9.57 3.14 -0.98
C LYS A 149 9.40 3.74 -2.37
N ARG A 150 9.17 2.91 -3.40
CA ARG A 150 8.98 3.37 -4.79
C ARG A 150 7.78 4.29 -4.95
N LEU A 151 6.68 4.02 -4.25
CA LEU A 151 5.50 4.89 -4.28
C LEU A 151 5.80 6.25 -3.64
N VAL A 152 6.48 6.26 -2.50
CA VAL A 152 6.87 7.49 -1.82
C VAL A 152 7.80 8.32 -2.68
N GLU A 153 8.83 7.71 -3.26
CA GLU A 153 9.78 8.39 -4.16
C GLU A 153 9.10 8.93 -5.43
N LYS A 154 8.04 8.26 -5.91
CA LYS A 154 7.31 8.72 -7.10
C LYS A 154 6.43 9.94 -6.83
N PHE A 155 5.72 9.94 -5.70
CA PHE A 155 4.65 10.93 -5.44
C PHE A 155 5.04 12.03 -4.45
N TRP A 156 6.10 11.83 -3.65
CA TRP A 156 6.60 12.77 -2.64
C TRP A 156 8.14 12.91 -2.74
N SER A 157 8.66 13.01 -3.96
CA SER A 157 10.09 13.12 -4.22
C SER A 157 10.71 14.34 -3.51
N GLY A 158 10.03 15.49 -3.56
CA GLY A 158 10.47 16.72 -2.91
C GLY A 158 10.62 16.56 -1.39
N GLU A 159 9.63 15.97 -0.72
CA GLU A 159 9.67 15.74 0.72
C GLU A 159 10.76 14.74 1.13
N VAL A 160 11.00 13.72 0.29
CA VAL A 160 12.10 12.77 0.49
C VAL A 160 13.44 13.48 0.39
N ILE A 161 13.67 14.23 -0.69
CA ILE A 161 14.92 14.97 -0.95
C ILE A 161 15.16 16.00 0.16
N ALA A 162 14.17 16.83 0.49
CA ALA A 162 14.28 17.83 1.56
C ALA A 162 14.63 17.16 2.91
N ALA A 163 14.11 15.97 3.17
CA ALA A 163 14.42 15.24 4.38
C ALA A 163 15.82 14.59 4.38
N GLU A 164 16.34 14.19 3.23
CA GLU A 164 17.74 13.73 3.07
C GLU A 164 18.72 14.87 3.32
N ILE A 165 18.50 16.03 2.69
CA ILE A 165 19.31 17.24 2.91
C ILE A 165 19.27 17.66 4.39
N ARG A 166 18.10 17.59 5.03
CA ARG A 166 17.97 17.85 6.48
C ARG A 166 18.79 16.88 7.33
N ASP A 167 18.90 15.61 6.92
CA ASP A 167 19.75 14.65 7.63
C ASP A 167 21.24 14.96 7.44
N GLU A 168 21.67 15.43 6.27
CA GLU A 168 23.03 15.96 6.09
C GLU A 168 23.29 17.15 7.02
N GLY A 169 22.33 18.07 7.14
CA GLY A 169 22.40 19.17 8.10
C GLY A 169 22.51 18.69 9.56
N ASN A 170 21.76 17.64 9.93
CA ASN A 170 21.86 17.02 11.26
C ASN A 170 23.24 16.41 11.52
N ASP A 171 23.88 15.84 10.49
CA ASP A 171 25.21 15.26 10.60
C ASP A 171 26.30 16.34 10.75
N HIS A 172 26.18 17.47 10.03
CA HIS A 172 27.05 18.64 10.24
C HIS A 172 26.88 19.24 11.65
N LEU A 173 25.64 19.33 12.12
CA LEU A 173 25.33 19.82 13.47
C LEU A 173 25.99 18.95 14.55
N GLN A 174 25.94 17.62 14.40
CA GLN A 174 26.61 16.68 15.33
C GLN A 174 28.13 16.85 15.34
N ARG A 175 28.73 17.32 14.24
CA ARG A 175 30.17 17.62 14.12
C ARG A 175 30.52 19.06 14.53
N ASN A 176 29.55 19.82 15.06
CA ASN A 176 29.70 21.23 15.43
C ASN A 176 30.05 22.16 14.26
N GLN A 177 29.69 21.78 13.03
CA GLN A 177 29.88 22.58 11.81
C GLN A 177 28.60 23.40 11.55
N LEU A 178 28.43 24.50 12.28
CA LEU A 178 27.18 25.27 12.29
C LEU A 178 26.84 25.92 10.95
N GLU A 179 27.84 26.48 10.27
CA GLU A 179 27.67 27.15 8.97
C GLU A 179 27.19 26.18 7.89
N ASP A 180 27.84 25.01 7.79
CA ASP A 180 27.46 23.94 6.86
C ASP A 180 26.06 23.38 7.19
N ALA A 181 25.75 23.21 8.48
CA ALA A 181 24.44 22.71 8.92
C ALA A 181 23.30 23.67 8.52
N VAL A 182 23.48 24.98 8.76
CA VAL A 182 22.49 26.00 8.38
C VAL A 182 22.33 26.08 6.87
N ALA A 183 23.43 26.00 6.10
CA ALA A 183 23.37 25.96 4.65
C ALA A 183 22.51 24.79 4.15
N LYS A 184 22.69 23.60 4.72
CA LYS A 184 21.87 22.42 4.41
C LYS A 184 20.41 22.58 4.80
N TYR A 185 20.11 23.14 5.97
CA TYR A 185 18.71 23.38 6.34
C TYR A 185 18.02 24.38 5.41
N ASN A 186 18.71 25.44 4.99
CA ASN A 186 18.17 26.40 4.02
C ASN A 186 17.95 25.75 2.65
N GLU A 187 18.88 24.91 2.20
CA GLU A 187 18.73 24.11 0.97
C GLU A 187 17.48 23.23 1.03
N ALA A 188 17.25 22.53 2.16
CA ALA A 188 16.06 21.70 2.37
C ALA A 188 14.75 22.51 2.34
N LEU A 189 14.75 23.73 2.89
CA LEU A 189 13.59 24.63 2.85
C LEU A 189 13.27 25.08 1.41
N GLY A 190 14.29 25.36 0.60
CA GLY A 190 14.12 25.75 -0.80
C GLY A 190 13.47 24.68 -1.70
N ILE A 191 13.63 23.40 -1.36
CA ILE A 191 12.91 22.29 -2.03
C ILE A 191 11.42 22.36 -1.74
N GLY A 192 11.04 22.70 -0.50
CA GLY A 192 9.64 22.85 -0.10
C GLY A 192 8.95 23.99 -0.86
N GLU A 193 9.64 25.10 -1.07
CA GLU A 193 9.10 26.29 -1.75
C GLU A 193 8.94 26.11 -3.26
N SER A 194 9.85 25.40 -3.93
CA SER A 194 9.82 25.21 -5.39
C SER A 194 8.69 24.28 -5.87
N MET A 195 8.30 23.29 -5.06
CA MET A 195 7.24 22.34 -5.42
C MET A 195 5.81 22.86 -5.22
N PHE A 196 5.61 24.02 -4.56
CA PHE A 196 4.29 24.67 -4.47
C PHE A 196 3.85 25.33 -5.78
N TYR A 197 4.77 25.58 -6.72
CA TYR A 197 4.50 26.32 -7.96
C TYR A 197 4.32 25.44 -9.21
N GLU A 198 4.51 24.13 -9.11
CA GLU A 198 4.36 23.18 -10.24
C GLU A 198 3.05 22.36 -10.19
N CYS A 199 2.06 22.80 -9.39
CA CYS A 199 0.74 22.18 -9.29
C CYS A 199 -0.35 23.10 -9.87
#